data_AF-A0A2V7RYT0-F1
#
_entry.id   AF-A0A2V7RYT0-F1
#
_cell.length_a   1.000
_cell.length_b   1.000
_cell.length_c   1.000
_cell.angle_alpha   90.00
_cell.angle_beta   90.00
_cell.angle_gamma   90.00
#
_symmetry.space_group_name_H-M   'P 1'
#
loop_
_entity.id
_entity.type
_entity.pdbx_description
1 polymer ?
#
loop_
_entity_poly.entity_id
_entity_poly.type
_entity_poly.pdbx_seq_one_letter_code
_entity_poly.pdbx_strand_id
1 'polypeptide(L)'
;MPRRFASLGDRHAGIDETPGSLEPLLDLAARHEREGLGDAPWPPHFKKQRGEPPRVQPSRARAAKHPLIEIGRAKRKQDALAGLKRWKARHPKAAAHLEPSDVMIDAMRGRSSTWTRIRVNLRHVPAKLRPRQGRLDPDEKTLASS
;
A
#
# COMPACT_ATOMS: atom_id res chain seq x y z
N MET A 1 25.48 39.77 6.04
CA MET A 1 26.73 39.00 5.76
C MET A 1 27.93 39.77 5.16
N PRO A 2 27.85 41.00 4.62
CA PRO A 2 29.01 41.69 4.01
C PRO A 2 30.24 41.85 4.91
N ARG A 3 30.03 42.12 6.21
CA ARG A 3 31.11 42.34 7.19
C ARG A 3 32.00 41.11 7.40
N ARG A 4 31.49 39.89 7.20
CA ARG A 4 32.28 38.64 7.34
C ARG A 4 33.17 38.40 6.12
N PHE A 5 32.67 38.64 4.91
CA PHE A 5 33.50 38.55 3.69
C PHE A 5 34.57 39.64 3.65
N ALA A 6 34.25 40.85 4.10
CA ALA A 6 35.25 41.92 4.20
C ALA A 6 36.38 41.62 5.20
N SER A 7 36.10 40.86 6.26
CA SER A 7 37.10 40.49 7.28
C SER A 7 37.85 39.20 6.97
N LEU A 8 37.22 38.23 6.29
CA LEU A 8 37.79 36.89 6.10
C LEU A 8 38.09 36.55 4.64
N GLY A 9 37.69 37.41 3.69
CA GLY A 9 37.77 37.16 2.25
C GLY A 9 36.75 36.12 1.77
N ASP A 10 36.81 35.81 0.47
CA ASP A 10 36.12 34.67 -0.11
C ASP A 10 36.96 33.40 0.05
N ARG A 11 36.41 32.41 0.76
CA ARG A 11 37.07 31.12 1.02
C ARG A 11 37.01 30.17 -0.17
N HIS A 12 36.15 30.45 -1.14
CA HIS A 12 35.97 29.64 -2.34
C HIS A 12 36.64 30.28 -3.57
N ALA A 13 37.42 31.36 -3.41
CA ALA A 13 38.04 32.07 -4.53
C ALA A 13 38.85 31.14 -5.47
N GLY A 14 39.50 30.11 -4.92
CA GLY A 14 40.28 29.14 -5.68
C GLY A 14 39.53 27.86 -6.08
N ILE A 15 38.20 27.80 -5.95
CA ILE A 15 37.43 26.57 -6.17
C ILE A 15 37.58 26.02 -7.61
N ASP A 16 37.76 26.90 -8.58
CA ASP A 16 37.90 26.55 -10.00
C ASP A 16 39.36 26.35 -10.44
N GLU A 17 40.34 26.66 -9.58
CA GLU A 17 41.76 26.62 -9.94
C GLU A 17 42.31 25.20 -10.06
N THR A 18 41.74 24.25 -9.31
CA THR A 18 42.21 22.87 -9.26
C THR A 18 41.03 21.89 -9.40
N PRO A 19 40.63 21.54 -10.64
CA PRO A 19 39.58 20.54 -10.84
C PRO A 19 40.04 19.17 -10.31
N GLY A 20 39.26 18.59 -9.41
CA GLY A 20 39.51 17.27 -8.85
C GLY A 20 39.12 16.13 -9.80
N SER A 21 39.78 14.98 -9.63
CA SER A 21 39.48 13.73 -10.33
C SER A 21 38.43 12.91 -9.56
N LEU A 22 37.53 12.22 -10.28
CA LEU A 22 36.49 11.37 -9.69
C LEU A 22 36.91 9.91 -9.52
N GLU A 23 38.04 9.52 -10.11
CA GLU A 23 38.58 8.16 -10.12
C GLU A 23 38.64 7.54 -8.71
N PRO A 24 39.13 8.23 -7.64
CA PRO A 24 39.13 7.65 -6.30
C PRO A 24 37.73 7.34 -5.77
N LEU A 25 36.71 8.12 -6.16
CA LEU A 25 35.32 7.89 -5.75
C LEU A 25 34.69 6.73 -6.53
N LEU A 26 35.07 6.56 -7.80
CA LEU A 26 34.64 5.43 -8.62
C LEU A 26 35.25 4.11 -8.11
N ASP A 27 36.53 4.11 -7.73
CA ASP A 27 37.19 2.95 -7.13
C ASP A 27 36.53 2.54 -5.80
N LEU A 28 36.16 3.54 -5.00
CA LEU A 28 35.40 3.33 -3.76
C LEU A 28 34.03 2.70 -4.02
N ALA A 29 33.29 3.22 -5.00
CA ALA A 29 31.98 2.67 -5.39
C ALA A 29 32.10 1.22 -5.85
N ALA A 30 33.08 0.89 -6.70
CA ALA A 30 33.31 -0.48 -7.17
C ALA A 30 33.65 -1.45 -6.02
N ARG A 31 34.36 -0.98 -4.98
CA ARG A 31 34.61 -1.78 -3.78
C ARG A 31 33.33 -2.06 -3.00
N HIS A 32 32.50 -1.04 -2.77
CA HIS A 32 31.21 -1.19 -2.08
C HIS A 32 30.29 -2.18 -2.81
N GLU A 33 30.22 -2.12 -4.13
CA GLU A 33 29.45 -3.08 -4.93
C GLU A 33 29.91 -4.52 -4.70
N ARG A 34 31.23 -4.77 -4.68
CA ARG A 34 31.80 -6.10 -4.38
C ARG A 34 31.49 -6.58 -2.95
N GLU A 35 31.37 -5.65 -2.00
CA GLU A 35 31.00 -5.91 -0.62
C GLU A 35 29.47 -6.02 -0.40
N GLY A 36 28.68 -5.90 -1.48
CA GLY A 36 27.22 -5.99 -1.43
C GLY A 36 26.51 -4.70 -0.98
N LEU A 37 27.25 -3.60 -0.85
CA LEU A 37 26.72 -2.26 -0.60
C LEU A 37 26.34 -1.61 -1.93
N GLY A 38 25.10 -1.83 -2.36
CA GLY A 38 24.52 -1.23 -3.56
C GLY A 38 24.13 0.24 -3.38
N ASP A 39 23.39 0.78 -4.36
CA ASP A 39 22.95 2.18 -4.35
C ASP A 39 22.05 2.52 -3.16
N ALA A 40 22.17 3.75 -2.67
CA ALA A 40 21.36 4.25 -1.59
C ALA A 40 19.90 4.46 -2.02
N PRO A 41 18.93 4.34 -1.11
CA PRO A 41 17.54 4.59 -1.44
C PRO A 41 17.32 6.09 -1.74
N TRP A 42 16.94 6.38 -2.98
CA TRP A 42 16.58 7.73 -3.39
C TRP A 42 15.25 8.19 -2.74
N PRO A 43 15.03 9.51 -2.59
CA PRO A 43 13.76 10.02 -2.10
C PRO A 43 12.58 9.51 -2.96
N PRO A 44 11.39 9.29 -2.36
CA PRO A 44 10.30 8.53 -2.97
C PRO A 44 9.69 9.16 -4.22
N HIS A 45 9.91 10.46 -4.43
CA HIS A 45 9.38 11.22 -5.57
C HIS A 45 10.31 11.21 -6.80
N PHE A 46 11.54 10.72 -6.66
CA PHE A 46 12.45 10.58 -7.79
C PHE A 46 12.06 9.37 -8.65
N LYS A 47 12.42 9.41 -9.94
CA LYS A 47 12.30 8.24 -10.82
C LYS A 47 13.28 7.15 -10.39
N LYS A 48 12.87 5.89 -10.54
CA LYS A 48 13.70 4.70 -10.26
C LYS A 48 14.71 4.47 -11.38
N GLN A 49 15.91 4.03 -11.02
CA GLN A 49 16.88 3.55 -12.00
C GLN A 49 16.75 2.04 -12.23
N ARG A 50 17.36 1.54 -13.32
CA ARG A 50 17.41 0.11 -13.63
C ARG A 50 18.33 -0.59 -12.63
N GLY A 51 17.83 -1.63 -11.97
CA GLY A 51 18.60 -2.40 -10.97
C GLY A 51 18.39 -1.94 -9.52
N GLU A 52 17.62 -0.87 -9.31
CA GLU A 52 17.38 -0.37 -7.96
C GLU A 52 16.34 -1.23 -7.19
N PRO A 53 16.60 -1.56 -5.91
CA PRO A 53 15.65 -2.28 -5.09
C PRO A 53 14.33 -1.50 -4.89
N PRO A 54 13.20 -2.19 -4.58
CA PRO A 54 11.92 -1.52 -4.39
C PRO A 54 11.94 -0.45 -3.27
N ARG A 55 11.84 0.84 -3.65
CA ARG A 55 11.74 2.00 -2.73
C ARG A 55 10.46 2.08 -1.85
N VAL A 56 9.52 1.14 -1.99
CA VAL A 56 8.24 1.20 -1.27
C VAL A 56 8.40 0.59 0.11
N GLN A 57 7.94 1.29 1.15
CA GLN A 57 7.87 0.69 2.49
C GLN A 57 7.13 -0.65 2.43
N PRO A 58 7.68 -1.74 3.02
CA PRO A 58 7.07 -3.08 3.03
C PRO A 58 5.59 -3.11 3.45
N SER A 59 5.16 -2.11 4.24
CA SER A 59 3.79 -1.96 4.75
C SER A 59 2.72 -1.67 3.70
N ARG A 60 3.10 -1.21 2.48
CA ARG A 60 2.17 -0.93 1.36
C ARG A 60 2.10 -2.06 0.33
N ALA A 61 3.08 -2.94 0.25
CA ALA A 61 3.04 -4.14 -0.58
C ALA A 61 2.37 -5.32 0.14
N ARG A 62 1.22 -5.09 0.79
CA ARG A 62 0.47 -6.17 1.41
C ARG A 62 -0.28 -6.93 0.32
N ALA A 63 0.33 -8.01 -0.17
CA ALA A 63 -0.45 -9.11 -0.71
C ALA A 63 -1.54 -9.45 0.32
N ALA A 64 -2.78 -9.62 -0.13
CA ALA A 64 -3.88 -9.99 0.75
C ALA A 64 -3.54 -11.35 1.38
N LYS A 65 -3.02 -11.35 2.61
CA LYS A 65 -2.65 -12.57 3.37
C LYS A 65 -3.85 -13.50 3.59
N HIS A 66 -5.06 -12.99 3.40
CA HIS A 66 -6.30 -13.70 3.65
C HIS A 66 -7.20 -13.71 2.42
N PRO A 67 -7.93 -14.81 2.18
CA PRO A 67 -8.92 -14.91 1.11
C PRO A 67 -10.17 -14.10 1.48
N LEU A 68 -10.08 -12.78 1.37
CA LEU A 68 -11.14 -11.83 1.70
C LEU A 68 -12.01 -11.56 0.47
N ILE A 69 -13.33 -11.66 0.64
CA ILE A 69 -14.31 -11.29 -0.39
C ILE A 69 -15.25 -10.20 0.14
N GLU A 70 -15.70 -9.32 -0.74
CA GLU A 70 -16.72 -8.33 -0.45
C GLU A 70 -18.09 -8.90 -0.84
N ILE A 71 -19.06 -8.83 0.09
CA ILE A 71 -20.39 -9.40 -0.11
C ILE A 71 -21.37 -8.35 -0.61
N GLY A 72 -21.33 -7.16 -0.03
CA GLY A 72 -22.27 -6.10 -0.36
C GLY A 72 -21.97 -4.80 0.36
N ARG A 73 -22.55 -3.74 -0.18
CA ARG A 73 -22.51 -2.38 0.37
C ARG A 73 -23.88 -1.73 0.28
N ALA A 74 -24.28 -1.07 1.34
CA ALA A 74 -25.55 -0.35 1.42
C ALA A 74 -25.45 0.87 2.34
N LYS A 75 -26.30 1.87 2.12
CA LYS A 75 -26.42 3.02 3.04
C LYS A 75 -26.87 2.57 4.42
N ARG A 76 -27.86 1.67 4.50
CA ARG A 76 -28.33 1.12 5.77
C ARG A 76 -27.64 -0.19 6.11
N LYS A 77 -27.23 -0.32 7.37
CA LYS A 77 -26.60 -1.54 7.90
C LYS A 77 -27.46 -2.80 7.70
N GLN A 78 -28.78 -2.67 7.86
CA GLN A 78 -29.72 -3.78 7.72
C GLN A 78 -29.74 -4.35 6.29
N ASP A 79 -29.68 -3.50 5.28
CA ASP A 79 -29.68 -3.92 3.87
C ASP A 79 -28.38 -4.65 3.52
N ALA A 80 -27.24 -4.18 4.04
CA ALA A 80 -25.97 -4.89 3.90
C ALA A 80 -26.02 -6.27 4.58
N LEU A 81 -26.57 -6.36 5.79
CA LEU A 81 -26.73 -7.63 6.54
C LEU A 81 -27.68 -8.60 5.83
N ALA A 82 -28.74 -8.10 5.20
CA ALA A 82 -29.61 -8.91 4.37
C ALA A 82 -28.84 -9.52 3.17
N GLY A 83 -27.91 -8.76 2.59
CA GLY A 83 -26.95 -9.25 1.59
C GLY A 83 -26.12 -10.42 2.09
N LEU A 84 -25.55 -10.32 3.29
CA LEU A 84 -24.82 -11.42 3.93
C LEU A 84 -25.70 -12.67 4.13
N LYS A 85 -26.95 -12.49 4.56
CA LYS A 85 -27.90 -13.60 4.72
C LYS A 85 -28.16 -14.32 3.39
N ARG A 86 -28.40 -13.56 2.31
CA ARG A 86 -28.56 -14.13 0.95
C ARG A 86 -27.31 -14.86 0.48
N TRP A 87 -26.13 -14.31 0.74
CA TRP A 87 -24.87 -14.97 0.39
C TRP A 87 -24.68 -16.29 1.15
N LYS A 88 -24.99 -16.33 2.45
CA LYS A 88 -24.92 -17.57 3.25
C LYS A 88 -25.87 -18.65 2.72
N ALA A 89 -27.07 -18.25 2.28
CA ALA A 89 -28.03 -19.16 1.65
C ALA A 89 -27.54 -19.71 0.30
N ARG A 90 -26.81 -18.89 -0.48
CA ARG A 90 -26.22 -19.30 -1.77
C ARG A 90 -24.99 -20.19 -1.60
N HIS A 91 -24.23 -20.01 -0.50
CA HIS A 91 -23.00 -20.74 -0.22
C HIS A 91 -23.05 -21.46 1.15
N PRO A 92 -23.97 -22.41 1.36
CA PRO A 92 -24.17 -23.04 2.66
C PRO A 92 -22.93 -23.79 3.14
N LYS A 93 -22.21 -24.44 2.21
CA LYS A 93 -20.95 -25.16 2.50
C LYS A 93 -19.85 -24.23 3.02
N ALA A 94 -19.71 -23.03 2.46
CA ALA A 94 -18.73 -22.07 2.94
C ALA A 94 -19.18 -21.41 4.25
N ALA A 95 -20.47 -21.08 4.36
CA ALA A 95 -21.05 -20.46 5.54
C ALA A 95 -20.96 -21.32 6.80
N ALA A 96 -20.98 -22.65 6.67
CA ALA A 96 -20.82 -23.60 7.78
C ALA A 96 -19.43 -23.51 8.46
N HIS A 97 -18.42 -23.00 7.75
CA HIS A 97 -17.06 -22.84 8.27
C HIS A 97 -16.76 -21.42 8.74
N LEU A 98 -17.71 -20.48 8.66
CA LEU A 98 -17.47 -19.11 9.07
C LEU A 98 -17.66 -18.94 10.57
N GLU A 99 -16.70 -18.27 11.18
CA GLU A 99 -16.84 -17.77 12.53
C GLU A 99 -17.38 -16.33 12.55
N PRO A 100 -17.90 -15.84 13.69
CA PRO A 100 -18.27 -14.43 13.83
C PRO A 100 -17.12 -13.47 13.49
N SER A 101 -15.87 -13.88 13.76
CA SER A 101 -14.65 -13.11 13.48
C SER A 101 -14.32 -12.97 11.99
N ASP A 102 -14.88 -13.83 11.15
CA ASP A 102 -14.69 -13.78 9.70
C ASP A 102 -15.62 -12.78 9.00
N VAL A 103 -16.67 -12.35 9.68
CA VAL A 103 -17.64 -11.38 9.16
C VAL A 103 -17.24 -9.98 9.58
N MET A 104 -16.78 -9.19 8.61
CA MET A 104 -16.37 -7.82 8.83
C MET A 104 -17.51 -6.88 8.43
N ILE A 105 -18.00 -6.10 9.38
CA ILE A 105 -19.03 -5.08 9.15
C ILE A 105 -18.37 -3.71 9.33
N ASP A 106 -17.99 -3.11 8.20
CA ASP A 106 -17.29 -1.82 8.21
C ASP A 106 -18.30 -0.67 8.05
N ALA A 107 -18.30 0.27 9.00
CA ALA A 107 -18.95 1.57 8.82
C ALA A 107 -17.98 2.51 8.11
N MET A 108 -18.29 2.85 6.86
CA MET A 108 -17.49 3.73 6.02
C MET A 108 -18.11 5.14 6.01
N ARG A 109 -17.27 6.17 6.02
CA ARG A 109 -17.71 7.57 5.90
C ARG A 109 -17.70 7.99 4.43
N GLY A 110 -18.86 8.41 3.92
CA GLY A 110 -18.99 9.10 2.65
C GLY A 110 -18.91 10.63 2.82
N ARG A 111 -19.18 11.36 1.73
CA ARG A 111 -19.15 12.83 1.69
C ARG A 111 -20.08 13.47 2.73
N SER A 112 -21.31 12.98 2.84
CA SER A 112 -22.36 13.53 3.70
C SER A 112 -23.11 12.48 4.54
N SER A 113 -22.84 11.19 4.33
CA SER A 113 -23.53 10.08 5.00
C SER A 113 -22.58 8.91 5.24
N THR A 114 -22.89 8.10 6.25
CA THR A 114 -22.22 6.80 6.45
C THR A 114 -22.86 5.75 5.56
N TRP A 115 -22.07 4.73 5.20
CA TRP A 115 -22.54 3.54 4.52
C TRP A 115 -21.85 2.32 5.12
N THR A 116 -22.46 1.15 4.97
CA THR A 116 -21.97 -0.11 5.52
C THR A 116 -21.44 -0.98 4.40
N ARG A 117 -20.25 -1.55 4.59
CA ARG A 117 -19.68 -2.60 3.75
C ARG A 117 -19.55 -3.88 4.54
N ILE A 118 -19.95 -5.00 3.94
CA ILE A 118 -19.72 -6.32 4.53
C ILE A 118 -18.68 -7.08 3.71
N ARG A 119 -17.65 -7.56 4.40
CA ARG A 119 -16.62 -8.46 3.85
C ARG A 119 -16.59 -9.74 4.65
N VAL A 120 -16.21 -10.83 4.00
CA VAL A 120 -16.08 -12.16 4.61
C VAL A 120 -14.67 -12.67 4.36
N ASN A 121 -13.97 -13.00 5.45
CA ASN A 121 -12.68 -13.66 5.39
C ASN A 121 -12.86 -15.18 5.31
N LEU A 122 -12.41 -15.80 4.22
CA LEU A 122 -12.56 -17.24 4.01
C LEU A 122 -11.42 -18.06 4.62
N ARG A 123 -10.72 -17.54 5.66
CA ARG A 123 -9.53 -18.20 6.25
C ARG A 123 -9.86 -19.60 6.78
N HIS A 124 -11.02 -19.76 7.42
CA HIS A 124 -11.49 -21.03 8.00
C HIS A 124 -12.20 -21.92 6.98
N VAL A 125 -12.53 -21.40 5.79
CA VAL A 125 -13.14 -22.18 4.71
C VAL A 125 -12.05 -22.97 3.98
N PRO A 126 -12.19 -24.30 3.79
CA PRO A 126 -11.25 -25.10 3.01
C PRO A 126 -11.09 -24.57 1.57
N ALA A 127 -9.87 -24.56 1.03
CA ALA A 127 -9.56 -23.93 -0.26
C ALA A 127 -10.46 -24.38 -1.43
N LYS A 128 -10.87 -25.66 -1.46
CA LYS A 128 -11.75 -26.23 -2.48
C LYS A 128 -13.20 -25.71 -2.41
N LEU A 129 -13.63 -25.19 -1.26
CA LEU A 129 -14.98 -24.69 -1.00
C LEU A 129 -15.07 -23.16 -0.99
N ARG A 130 -13.93 -22.46 -1.15
CA ARG A 130 -13.88 -20.99 -1.15
C ARG A 130 -14.57 -20.45 -2.40
N PRO A 131 -15.69 -19.71 -2.27
CA PRO A 131 -16.25 -19.01 -3.41
C PRO A 131 -15.27 -17.91 -3.86
N ARG A 132 -15.23 -17.68 -5.18
CA ARG A 132 -14.55 -16.50 -5.75
C ARG A 132 -15.35 -15.23 -5.42
N GLN A 133 -14.71 -14.08 -5.58
CA GLN A 133 -15.40 -12.79 -5.51
C GLN A 133 -16.58 -12.78 -6.49
N GLY A 134 -17.79 -12.59 -5.96
CA GLY A 134 -19.03 -12.48 -6.74
C GLY A 134 -19.45 -11.02 -6.94
N ARG A 135 -20.62 -10.83 -7.57
CA ARG A 135 -21.29 -9.52 -7.61
C ARG A 135 -21.73 -9.13 -6.20
N LEU A 136 -21.60 -7.84 -5.91
CA LEU A 136 -22.08 -7.25 -4.66
C LEU A 136 -23.61 -7.30 -4.62
N ASP A 137 -24.16 -7.70 -3.49
CA ASP A 137 -25.60 -7.79 -3.28
C ASP A 137 -25.92 -7.44 -1.81
N PRO A 138 -26.44 -6.25 -1.50
CA PRO A 138 -26.70 -5.14 -2.44
C PRO A 138 -25.41 -4.44 -2.92
N ASP A 139 -25.48 -3.80 -4.09
CA ASP A 139 -24.44 -2.94 -4.65
C ASP A 139 -24.93 -1.49 -4.75
N GLU A 140 -25.30 -0.89 -3.63
CA GLU A 140 -25.76 0.49 -3.66
C GLU A 140 -24.61 1.43 -4.03
N LYS A 141 -24.87 2.38 -4.94
CA LYS A 141 -23.92 3.47 -5.25
C LYS A 141 -23.74 4.34 -4.01
N THR A 142 -22.71 4.05 -3.24
CA THR A 142 -22.24 4.89 -2.15
C THR A 142 -21.37 5.98 -2.75
N LEU A 143 -21.68 7.26 -2.49
CA LEU A 143 -21.08 8.47 -3.08
C LEU A 143 -19.56 8.65 -2.87
N ALA A 144 -18.85 7.61 -2.43
CA ALA A 144 -17.38 7.51 -2.46
C ALA A 144 -16.84 6.95 -3.79
N SER A 145 -17.73 6.54 -4.71
CA SER A 145 -17.35 5.96 -6.02
C SER A 145 -17.64 6.90 -7.22
N SER A 146 -17.59 8.22 -7.00
CA SER A 146 -17.66 9.24 -8.05
C SER A 146 -16.38 10.06 -8.07
#